data_AF-A0A7X6SZS0-F1
#
_entry.id   AF-A0A7X6SZS0-F1
#
_cell.length_a   1.000
_cell.length_b   1.000
_cell.length_c   1.000
_cell.angle_alpha   90.00
_cell.angle_beta   90.00
_cell.angle_gamma   90.00
#
_symmetry.space_group_name_H-M   'P 1'
#
loop_
_entity.id
_entity.type
_entity.pdbx_description
1 polymer ?
#
loop_
_entity_poly.entity_id
_entity_poly.type
_entity_poly.pdbx_seq_one_letter_code
_entity_poly.pdbx_strand_id
1 'polypeptide(L)'
;DNMIEVAGPSVNPAKRIIPKRMIRTNIPMIDIFNSLVVSQKLPIFSVSGEPYNELLARIALQAEVDMLILGGIGLKYDEYMKFKNTLEEGGALSRSIFFMNTASDPIVESLMVPDLALAVAEKFALKGRDVLVLLSDMTNFADALKEIAITMEQVPSNRGYPGDLYSQLASRYEKAVDFEGAGSITVLAVTTMPGDDVTHPVPDNTGYITEGQFYLNNGVIDPFGSLSRLKQQVNDPKSSRKDHRAIMDGMIQLYAQYIETEEKRSMGFRMSPWDQKLLKYGEQFKAQMMNLTVNIPIEKALDRGWEILADCFTSDETRMRTELINEFWPKN
;
A
#
# COMPACT_ATOMS: atom_id res chain seq x y z
N ASP A 1 -26.18 -16.24 -20.83
CA ASP A 1 -26.96 -15.89 -19.62
C ASP A 1 -26.02 -15.66 -18.45
N ASN A 2 -26.14 -14.52 -17.75
CA ASN A 2 -25.20 -13.95 -16.76
C ASN A 2 -24.05 -13.08 -17.31
N MET A 3 -24.31 -12.30 -18.37
CA MET A 3 -23.40 -11.21 -18.76
C MET A 3 -23.38 -10.17 -17.63
N ILE A 4 -22.18 -9.73 -17.25
CA ILE A 4 -21.97 -8.64 -16.29
C ILE A 4 -21.58 -7.43 -17.10
N GLU A 5 -22.22 -6.30 -16.86
CA GLU A 5 -21.82 -5.03 -17.45
C GLU A 5 -20.49 -4.59 -16.83
N VAL A 6 -19.50 -4.33 -17.68
CA VAL A 6 -18.21 -3.77 -17.28
C VAL A 6 -18.29 -2.25 -17.28
N ALA A 7 -17.43 -1.59 -16.50
CA ALA A 7 -17.43 -0.13 -16.36
C ALA A 7 -18.78 0.47 -15.86
N GLY A 8 -19.49 -0.27 -15.01
CA GLY A 8 -20.72 0.21 -14.39
C GLY A 8 -20.51 1.39 -13.43
N PRO A 9 -21.58 2.07 -13.00
CA PRO A 9 -21.50 3.23 -12.10
C PRO A 9 -20.87 2.89 -10.75
N SER A 10 -20.31 3.90 -10.07
CA SER A 10 -19.80 3.74 -8.71
C SER A 10 -20.93 3.57 -7.70
N VAL A 11 -20.58 3.09 -6.50
CA VAL A 11 -21.56 2.79 -5.46
C VAL A 11 -22.13 4.06 -4.86
N ASN A 12 -23.46 4.08 -4.68
CA ASN A 12 -24.19 5.20 -4.09
C ASN A 12 -23.55 5.65 -2.76
N PRO A 13 -23.12 6.91 -2.63
CA PRO A 13 -22.48 7.43 -1.43
C PRO A 13 -23.28 7.17 -0.13
N ALA A 14 -24.62 7.22 -0.19
CA ALA A 14 -25.47 6.99 0.97
C ALA A 14 -25.44 5.55 1.51
N LYS A 15 -24.95 4.60 0.71
CA LYS A 15 -24.80 3.19 1.10
C LYS A 15 -23.37 2.82 1.51
N ARG A 16 -22.43 3.76 1.46
CA ARG A 16 -21.03 3.52 1.82
C ARG A 16 -20.89 3.56 3.33
N ILE A 17 -20.35 2.49 3.91
CA ILE A 17 -20.05 2.45 5.35
C ILE A 17 -18.59 2.82 5.58
N ILE A 18 -18.33 3.41 6.75
CA ILE A 18 -16.96 3.72 7.17
C ILE A 18 -16.31 2.41 7.61
N PRO A 19 -15.22 1.98 6.96
CA PRO A 19 -14.60 0.72 7.29
C PRO A 19 -13.86 0.83 8.62
N LYS A 20 -13.90 -0.27 9.38
CA LYS A 20 -13.29 -0.37 10.73
C LYS A 20 -12.39 -1.59 10.91
N ARG A 21 -12.24 -2.39 9.86
CA ARG A 21 -11.52 -3.66 9.92
C ARG A 21 -10.18 -3.51 9.21
N MET A 22 -9.13 -4.03 9.83
CA MET A 22 -7.77 -4.02 9.28
C MET A 22 -7.58 -5.21 8.33
N ILE A 23 -6.84 -5.00 7.24
CA ILE A 23 -6.28 -6.08 6.45
C ILE A 23 -4.86 -6.30 6.95
N ARG A 24 -4.60 -7.48 7.52
CA ARG A 24 -3.27 -7.86 7.99
C ARG A 24 -2.41 -8.25 6.80
N THR A 25 -1.24 -7.65 6.69
CA THR A 25 -0.29 -7.91 5.60
C THR A 25 0.99 -8.56 6.09
N ASN A 26 1.21 -8.68 7.41
CA ASN A 26 2.44 -9.18 8.05
C ASN A 26 3.72 -8.44 7.63
N ILE A 27 3.57 -7.23 7.10
CA ILE A 27 4.67 -6.31 6.76
C ILE A 27 4.63 -5.19 7.81
N PRO A 28 5.63 -5.07 8.71
CA PRO A 28 5.58 -4.09 9.79
C PRO A 28 5.37 -2.65 9.31
N MET A 29 6.00 -2.27 8.20
CA MET A 29 5.83 -0.95 7.57
C MET A 29 4.40 -0.63 7.15
N ILE A 30 3.62 -1.63 6.78
CA ILE A 30 2.21 -1.48 6.46
C ILE A 30 1.40 -1.59 7.74
N ASP A 31 1.50 -2.73 8.44
CA ASP A 31 0.59 -3.07 9.52
C ASP A 31 0.67 -2.12 10.73
N ILE A 32 1.86 -1.67 11.11
CA ILE A 32 2.06 -0.76 12.26
C ILE A 32 1.97 0.71 11.84
N PHE A 33 2.70 1.08 10.79
CA PHE A 33 2.93 2.50 10.52
C PHE A 33 1.84 3.13 9.65
N ASN A 34 1.34 2.38 8.68
CA ASN A 34 0.39 2.85 7.69
C ASN A 34 -0.61 1.76 7.34
N SER A 35 -1.38 1.35 8.36
CA SER A 35 -2.25 0.19 8.33
C SER A 35 -3.26 0.25 7.18
N LEU A 36 -3.37 -0.87 6.45
CA LEU A 36 -4.34 -1.03 5.39
C LEU A 36 -5.71 -1.37 5.99
N VAL A 37 -6.72 -0.58 5.60
CA VAL A 37 -8.10 -0.76 6.06
C VAL A 37 -8.92 -1.45 4.96
N VAL A 38 -9.86 -2.30 5.35
CA VAL A 38 -10.85 -2.85 4.43
C VAL A 38 -11.56 -1.73 3.68
N SER A 39 -11.87 -1.96 2.41
CA SER A 39 -12.45 -0.99 1.46
C SER A 39 -11.62 0.24 1.14
N GLN A 40 -10.39 0.32 1.64
CA GLN A 40 -9.51 1.43 1.33
C GLN A 40 -9.01 1.34 -0.11
N LYS A 41 -8.86 2.50 -0.74
CA LYS A 41 -8.13 2.66 -2.00
C LYS A 41 -6.77 3.28 -1.70
N LEU A 42 -5.72 2.47 -1.81
CA LEU A 42 -4.37 2.88 -1.44
C LEU A 42 -3.37 2.54 -2.57
N PRO A 43 -2.69 3.51 -3.16
CA PRO A 43 -1.69 3.28 -4.17
C PRO A 43 -0.32 3.02 -3.55
N ILE A 44 0.53 2.28 -4.26
CA ILE A 44 1.97 2.19 -4.07
C ILE A 44 2.60 3.05 -5.16
N PHE A 45 3.14 4.19 -4.76
CA PHE A 45 3.99 5.04 -5.59
C PHE A 45 5.39 4.48 -5.58
N SER A 46 5.89 4.16 -6.77
CA SER A 46 7.18 3.50 -6.95
C SER A 46 7.94 4.17 -8.08
N VAL A 47 9.23 3.91 -8.20
CA VAL A 47 10.01 4.25 -9.39
C VAL A 47 10.31 3.01 -10.22
N SER A 48 10.65 3.22 -11.48
CA SER A 48 10.99 2.11 -12.39
C SER A 48 12.22 1.38 -11.88
N GLY A 49 12.14 0.04 -11.82
CA GLY A 49 13.23 -0.83 -11.32
C GLY A 49 13.09 -1.26 -9.86
N GLU A 50 12.19 -0.65 -9.09
CA GLU A 50 11.87 -1.08 -7.72
C GLU A 50 11.05 -2.38 -7.68
N PRO A 51 11.13 -3.18 -6.60
CA PRO A 51 10.47 -4.47 -6.49
C PRO A 51 8.98 -4.36 -6.10
N TYR A 52 8.21 -3.46 -6.74
CA TYR A 52 6.79 -3.26 -6.42
C TYR A 52 5.93 -4.49 -6.72
N ASN A 53 6.24 -5.25 -7.77
CA ASN A 53 5.53 -6.50 -8.09
C ASN A 53 5.79 -7.58 -7.02
N GLU A 54 7.00 -7.64 -6.46
CA GLU A 54 7.32 -8.57 -5.38
C GLU A 54 6.59 -8.17 -4.08
N LEU A 55 6.52 -6.87 -3.79
CA LEU A 55 5.74 -6.34 -2.67
C LEU A 55 4.24 -6.68 -2.83
N LEU A 56 3.67 -6.48 -4.01
CA LEU A 56 2.28 -6.85 -4.31
C LEU A 56 2.03 -8.35 -4.13
N ALA A 57 2.91 -9.21 -4.66
CA ALA A 57 2.79 -10.65 -4.51
C ALA A 57 2.84 -11.06 -3.04
N ARG A 58 3.71 -10.43 -2.26
CA ARG A 58 3.81 -10.66 -0.82
C ARG A 58 2.54 -10.27 -0.08
N ILE A 59 2.01 -9.08 -0.35
CA ILE A 59 0.74 -8.62 0.22
C ILE A 59 -0.38 -9.60 -0.15
N ALA A 60 -0.44 -10.05 -1.41
CA ALA A 60 -1.42 -11.02 -1.85
C ALA A 60 -1.34 -12.35 -1.07
N LEU A 61 -0.13 -12.87 -0.84
CA LEU A 61 0.08 -14.11 -0.07
C LEU A 61 -0.39 -13.98 1.38
N GLN A 62 -0.13 -12.82 1.99
CA GLN A 62 -0.32 -12.61 3.43
C GLN A 62 -1.68 -12.02 3.79
N ALA A 63 -2.36 -11.35 2.85
CA ALA A 63 -3.63 -10.69 3.08
C ALA A 63 -4.75 -11.67 3.48
N GLU A 64 -5.33 -11.40 4.65
CA GLU A 64 -6.50 -12.09 5.21
C GLU A 64 -7.81 -11.66 4.50
N VAL A 65 -7.96 -12.12 3.24
CA VAL A 65 -9.12 -11.85 2.38
C VAL A 65 -9.65 -13.14 1.73
N ASP A 66 -10.91 -13.18 1.33
CA ASP A 66 -11.50 -14.36 0.69
C ASP A 66 -10.96 -14.58 -0.73
N MET A 67 -10.83 -13.49 -1.49
CA MET A 67 -10.53 -13.53 -2.92
C MET A 67 -9.48 -12.48 -3.29
N LEU A 68 -8.58 -12.86 -4.18
CA LEU A 68 -7.58 -11.98 -4.77
C LEU A 68 -7.91 -11.78 -6.25
N ILE A 69 -7.89 -10.55 -6.71
CA ILE A 69 -8.06 -10.24 -8.13
C ILE A 69 -6.89 -9.38 -8.57
N LEU A 70 -6.21 -9.81 -9.63
CA LEU A 70 -5.02 -9.17 -10.16
C LEU A 70 -5.31 -8.62 -11.54
N GLY A 71 -5.07 -7.32 -11.72
CA GLY A 71 -5.16 -6.61 -13.00
C GLY A 71 -3.77 -6.15 -13.42
N GLY A 72 -3.13 -6.94 -14.29
CA GLY A 72 -1.85 -6.61 -14.91
C GLY A 72 -2.02 -5.81 -16.20
N ILE A 73 -1.40 -4.65 -16.31
CA ILE A 73 -1.58 -3.70 -17.41
C ILE A 73 -0.20 -3.40 -18.01
N GLY A 74 0.02 -3.80 -19.26
CA GLY A 74 1.30 -3.60 -19.95
C GLY A 74 2.50 -4.25 -19.25
N LEU A 75 2.29 -5.33 -18.49
CA LEU A 75 3.38 -6.00 -17.77
C LEU A 75 4.29 -6.77 -18.72
N LYS A 76 5.58 -6.87 -18.38
CA LYS A 76 6.47 -7.76 -19.13
C LYS A 76 6.11 -9.20 -18.82
N TYR A 77 6.23 -10.08 -19.81
CA TYR A 77 5.90 -11.49 -19.66
C TYR A 77 6.68 -12.16 -18.52
N ASP A 78 7.97 -11.83 -18.37
CA ASP A 78 8.81 -12.36 -17.30
C ASP A 78 8.36 -11.89 -15.91
N GLU A 79 7.90 -10.65 -15.77
CA GLU A 79 7.37 -10.11 -14.51
C GLU A 79 6.05 -10.79 -14.14
N TYR A 80 5.16 -10.97 -15.11
CA TYR A 80 3.94 -11.74 -14.94
C TYR A 80 4.23 -13.18 -14.49
N MET A 81 5.16 -13.86 -15.14
CA MET A 81 5.50 -15.24 -14.79
C MET A 81 6.08 -15.36 -13.38
N LYS A 82 6.98 -14.45 -12.99
CA LYS A 82 7.49 -14.39 -11.61
C LYS A 82 6.38 -14.16 -10.60
N PHE A 83 5.45 -13.27 -10.92
CA PHE A 83 4.32 -12.96 -10.04
C PHE A 83 3.41 -14.18 -9.86
N LYS A 84 3.06 -14.85 -10.96
CA LYS A 84 2.23 -16.05 -10.95
C LYS A 84 2.89 -17.19 -10.18
N ASN A 85 4.16 -17.47 -10.44
CA ASN A 85 4.91 -18.54 -9.79
C ASN A 85 4.98 -18.30 -8.26
N THR A 86 5.24 -17.06 -7.83
CA THR A 86 5.23 -16.69 -6.41
C THR A 86 3.89 -17.00 -5.74
N LEU A 87 2.77 -16.71 -6.41
CA LEU A 87 1.42 -17.01 -5.88
C LEU A 87 1.06 -18.49 -5.91
N GLU A 88 1.59 -19.24 -6.87
CA GLU A 88 1.44 -20.68 -6.96
C GLU A 88 2.22 -21.38 -5.83
N GLU A 89 3.50 -21.03 -5.65
CA GLU A 89 4.35 -21.55 -4.59
C GLU A 89 3.81 -21.24 -3.19
N GLY A 90 3.25 -20.04 -3.00
CA GLY A 90 2.61 -19.64 -1.75
C GLY A 90 1.17 -20.14 -1.57
N GLY A 91 0.62 -20.92 -2.50
CA GLY A 91 -0.69 -21.55 -2.38
C GLY A 91 -1.89 -20.60 -2.47
N ALA A 92 -1.69 -19.34 -2.87
CA ALA A 92 -2.77 -18.36 -3.02
C ALA A 92 -3.48 -18.44 -4.38
N LEU A 93 -2.93 -19.19 -5.34
CA LEU A 93 -3.47 -19.32 -6.69
C LEU A 93 -4.93 -19.83 -6.69
N SER A 94 -5.32 -20.69 -5.76
CA SER A 94 -6.68 -21.26 -5.67
C SER A 94 -7.77 -20.24 -5.35
N ARG A 95 -7.40 -19.08 -4.77
CA ARG A 95 -8.32 -17.96 -4.46
C ARG A 95 -8.05 -16.72 -5.31
N SER A 96 -7.26 -16.84 -6.38
CA SER A 96 -6.80 -15.72 -7.20
C SER A 96 -7.37 -15.75 -8.62
N ILE A 97 -7.78 -14.59 -9.13
CA ILE A 97 -8.21 -14.40 -10.52
C ILE A 97 -7.28 -13.39 -11.18
N PHE A 98 -6.80 -13.69 -12.39
CA PHE A 98 -5.85 -12.85 -13.11
C PHE A 98 -6.47 -12.30 -14.39
N PHE A 99 -6.41 -10.99 -14.56
CA PHE A 99 -6.65 -10.26 -15.79
C PHE A 99 -5.32 -9.64 -16.19
N MET A 100 -4.69 -10.20 -17.23
CA MET A 100 -3.33 -9.82 -17.61
C MET A 100 -3.33 -9.32 -19.04
N ASN A 101 -2.82 -8.12 -19.23
CA ASN A 101 -2.42 -7.56 -20.50
C ASN A 101 -0.90 -7.37 -20.46
N THR A 102 -0.22 -7.97 -21.43
CA THR A 102 1.23 -7.90 -21.58
C THR A 102 1.62 -6.71 -22.47
N ALA A 103 2.86 -6.26 -22.38
CA ALA A 103 3.36 -5.15 -23.21
C ALA A 103 3.30 -5.40 -24.73
N SER A 104 3.12 -6.66 -25.17
CA SER A 104 2.94 -7.01 -26.59
C SER A 104 1.48 -7.00 -27.05
N ASP A 105 0.53 -6.96 -26.11
CA ASP A 105 -0.89 -7.03 -26.41
C ASP A 105 -1.43 -5.66 -26.86
N PRO A 106 -2.59 -5.61 -27.54
CA PRO A 106 -3.18 -4.35 -27.96
C PRO A 106 -3.48 -3.41 -26.79
N ILE A 107 -3.13 -2.13 -26.97
CA ILE A 107 -3.33 -1.07 -25.96
C ILE A 107 -4.80 -0.92 -25.55
N VAL A 108 -5.74 -1.16 -26.47
CA VAL A 108 -7.18 -1.08 -26.17
C VAL A 108 -7.61 -2.12 -25.13
N GLU A 109 -7.02 -3.32 -25.16
CA GLU A 109 -7.31 -4.36 -24.16
C GLU A 109 -6.81 -3.97 -22.77
N SER A 110 -5.68 -3.25 -22.71
CA SER A 110 -5.10 -2.77 -21.45
C SER A 110 -6.08 -1.86 -20.67
N LEU A 111 -6.90 -1.08 -21.37
CA LEU A 111 -7.90 -0.21 -20.76
C LEU A 111 -9.07 -0.98 -20.15
N MET A 112 -9.36 -2.17 -20.67
CA MET A 112 -10.45 -3.01 -20.17
C MET A 112 -10.07 -3.80 -18.92
N VAL A 113 -8.77 -4.01 -18.67
CA VAL A 113 -8.27 -4.84 -17.56
C VAL A 113 -8.79 -4.36 -16.19
N PRO A 114 -8.63 -3.06 -15.80
CA PRO A 114 -9.17 -2.58 -14.53
C PRO A 114 -10.68 -2.77 -14.41
N ASP A 115 -11.41 -2.49 -15.48
CA ASP A 115 -12.88 -2.53 -15.49
C ASP A 115 -13.40 -3.97 -15.35
N LEU A 116 -12.72 -4.93 -15.99
CA LEU A 116 -12.99 -6.36 -15.84
C LEU A 116 -12.68 -6.85 -14.42
N ALA A 117 -11.51 -6.49 -13.90
CA ALA A 117 -11.09 -6.86 -12.55
C ALA A 117 -12.07 -6.36 -11.49
N LEU A 118 -12.46 -5.08 -11.58
CA LEU A 118 -13.40 -4.45 -10.65
C LEU A 118 -14.83 -4.99 -10.80
N ALA A 119 -15.33 -5.24 -12.01
CA ALA A 119 -16.65 -5.82 -12.21
C ALA A 119 -16.76 -7.24 -11.60
N VAL A 120 -15.70 -8.04 -11.70
CA VAL A 120 -15.63 -9.34 -11.04
C VAL A 120 -15.51 -9.19 -9.53
N ALA A 121 -14.73 -8.23 -9.03
CA ALA A 121 -14.62 -7.92 -7.61
C ALA A 121 -15.98 -7.58 -7.01
N GLU A 122 -16.75 -6.70 -7.66
CA GLU A 122 -18.10 -6.32 -7.25
C GLU A 122 -19.03 -7.52 -7.12
N LYS A 123 -18.99 -8.43 -8.10
CA LYS A 123 -19.84 -9.63 -8.05
C LYS A 123 -19.51 -10.55 -6.89
N PHE A 124 -18.24 -10.68 -6.50
CA PHE A 124 -17.86 -11.47 -5.34
C PHE A 124 -18.15 -10.74 -4.03
N ALA A 125 -17.91 -9.43 -3.97
CA ALA A 125 -18.22 -8.61 -2.80
C ALA A 125 -19.73 -8.60 -2.49
N LEU A 126 -20.59 -8.48 -3.50
CA LEU A 126 -22.04 -8.59 -3.33
C LEU A 126 -22.51 -9.98 -2.86
N LYS A 127 -21.67 -11.01 -2.98
CA LYS A 127 -21.92 -12.36 -2.44
C LYS A 127 -21.37 -12.56 -1.02
N GLY A 128 -20.95 -11.50 -0.34
CA GLY A 128 -20.43 -11.57 1.02
C GLY A 128 -18.97 -11.99 1.12
N ARG A 129 -18.16 -11.73 0.09
CA ARG A 129 -16.72 -12.03 0.09
C ARG A 129 -15.88 -10.77 0.23
N ASP A 130 -14.81 -10.85 0.99
CA ASP A 130 -13.81 -9.78 1.04
C ASP A 130 -12.81 -9.96 -0.10
N VAL A 131 -12.76 -8.97 -0.98
CA VAL A 131 -11.96 -8.99 -2.20
C VAL A 131 -10.85 -7.95 -2.11
N LEU A 132 -9.61 -8.37 -2.36
CA LEU A 132 -8.48 -7.48 -2.58
C LEU A 132 -8.14 -7.45 -4.07
N VAL A 133 -8.27 -6.26 -4.66
CA VAL A 133 -7.94 -6.00 -6.06
C VAL A 133 -6.55 -5.36 -6.12
N LEU A 134 -5.64 -5.99 -6.85
CA LEU A 134 -4.27 -5.56 -7.07
C LEU A 134 -4.13 -5.11 -8.52
N LEU A 135 -3.84 -3.83 -8.75
CA LEU A 135 -3.65 -3.28 -10.11
C LEU A 135 -2.19 -2.91 -10.33
N SER A 136 -1.56 -3.39 -11.41
CA SER A 136 -0.15 -3.13 -11.73
C SER A 136 0.05 -3.04 -13.25
N ASP A 137 0.38 -1.91 -13.88
CA ASP A 137 0.60 -0.57 -13.33
C ASP A 137 -0.41 0.44 -13.90
N MET A 138 -0.91 1.32 -13.05
CA MET A 138 -1.83 2.40 -13.43
C MET A 138 -1.18 3.50 -14.28
N THR A 139 0.16 3.61 -14.28
CA THR A 139 0.89 4.46 -15.21
C THR A 139 0.79 3.93 -16.63
N ASN A 140 0.92 2.61 -16.83
CA ASN A 140 0.70 1.99 -18.15
C ASN A 140 -0.74 2.20 -18.64
N PHE A 141 -1.71 2.14 -17.73
CA PHE A 141 -3.10 2.48 -18.05
C PHE A 141 -3.26 3.94 -18.49
N ALA A 142 -2.63 4.89 -17.79
CA ALA A 142 -2.69 6.30 -18.15
C ALA A 142 -1.97 6.60 -19.47
N ASP A 143 -0.86 5.92 -19.74
CA ASP A 143 -0.13 6.03 -21.01
C ASP A 143 -0.93 5.45 -22.17
N ALA A 144 -1.59 4.31 -21.96
CA ALA A 144 -2.55 3.74 -22.91
C ALA A 144 -3.68 4.73 -23.25
N LEU A 145 -4.27 5.38 -22.23
CA LEU A 145 -5.29 6.41 -22.43
C LEU A 145 -4.75 7.58 -23.26
N LYS A 146 -3.53 8.03 -22.96
CA LYS A 146 -2.85 9.11 -23.67
C LYS A 146 -2.63 8.78 -25.14
N GLU A 147 -2.13 7.58 -25.45
CA GLU A 147 -1.90 7.16 -26.85
C GLU A 147 -3.19 7.12 -27.66
N ILE A 148 -4.28 6.60 -27.07
CA ILE A 148 -5.59 6.59 -27.71
C ILE A 148 -6.12 8.00 -27.92
N ALA A 149 -6.03 8.87 -26.90
CA ALA A 149 -6.48 10.25 -27.00
C ALA A 149 -5.75 11.03 -28.11
N ILE A 150 -4.42 10.85 -28.22
CA ILE A 150 -3.62 11.44 -29.30
C ILE A 150 -4.05 10.89 -30.67
N THR A 151 -4.28 9.59 -30.77
CA THR A 151 -4.73 8.93 -32.01
C THR A 151 -6.11 9.42 -32.44
N MET A 152 -6.98 9.75 -31.48
CA MET A 152 -8.29 10.33 -31.71
C MET A 152 -8.27 11.85 -31.95
N GLU A 153 -7.08 12.46 -32.04
CA GLU A 153 -6.89 13.91 -32.20
C GLU A 153 -7.59 14.75 -31.10
N GLN A 154 -7.72 14.20 -29.89
CA GLN A 154 -8.23 14.95 -28.75
C GLN A 154 -7.21 16.01 -28.30
N VAL A 155 -7.70 17.16 -27.85
CA VAL A 155 -6.85 18.23 -27.33
C VAL A 155 -6.20 17.75 -26.02
N PRO A 156 -4.86 17.62 -25.97
CA PRO A 156 -4.19 17.20 -24.74
C PRO A 156 -4.28 18.29 -23.67
N SER A 157 -4.25 17.87 -22.42
CA SER A 157 -4.16 18.74 -21.26
C SER A 157 -2.72 18.70 -20.69
N ASN A 158 -2.58 18.57 -19.37
CA ASN A 158 -1.29 18.56 -18.69
C ASN A 158 -0.37 17.43 -19.17
N ARG A 159 0.87 17.80 -19.56
CA ARG A 159 1.95 16.89 -20.03
C ARG A 159 1.51 15.88 -21.12
N GLY A 160 0.50 16.24 -21.92
CA GLY A 160 0.03 15.40 -23.02
C GLY A 160 -1.03 14.36 -22.66
N TYR A 161 -1.46 14.26 -21.40
CA TYR A 161 -2.55 13.37 -20.98
C TYR A 161 -3.92 13.94 -21.34
N PRO A 162 -4.96 13.10 -21.49
CA PRO A 162 -6.31 13.58 -21.78
C PRO A 162 -6.89 14.39 -20.61
N GLY A 163 -7.75 15.35 -20.93
CA GLY A 163 -8.35 16.26 -19.93
C GLY A 163 -9.27 15.55 -18.91
N ASP A 164 -9.74 14.34 -19.22
CA ASP A 164 -10.58 13.53 -18.35
C ASP A 164 -9.81 12.46 -17.55
N LEU A 165 -8.46 12.50 -17.53
CA LEU A 165 -7.63 11.53 -16.80
C LEU A 165 -8.08 11.37 -15.33
N TYR A 166 -8.39 12.47 -14.65
CA TYR A 166 -8.91 12.44 -13.29
C TYR A 166 -10.18 11.59 -13.18
N SER A 167 -11.17 11.85 -14.05
CA SER A 167 -12.44 11.13 -14.07
C SER A 167 -12.25 9.65 -14.43
N GLN A 168 -11.34 9.35 -15.36
CA GLN A 168 -11.01 7.98 -15.73
C GLN A 168 -10.43 7.20 -14.55
N LEU A 169 -9.45 7.75 -13.84
CA LEU A 169 -8.90 7.12 -12.64
C LEU A 169 -9.94 7.03 -11.51
N ALA A 170 -10.71 8.10 -11.29
CA ALA A 170 -11.71 8.17 -10.23
C ALA A 170 -12.79 7.10 -10.40
N SER A 171 -13.26 6.87 -11.63
CA SER A 171 -14.28 5.84 -11.90
C SER A 171 -13.89 4.42 -11.43
N ARG A 172 -12.59 4.12 -11.38
CA ARG A 172 -12.03 2.82 -10.99
C ARG A 172 -11.70 2.77 -9.50
N TYR A 173 -11.02 3.79 -8.97
CA TYR A 173 -10.69 3.85 -7.55
C TYR A 173 -11.95 3.96 -6.67
N GLU A 174 -12.99 4.66 -7.13
CA GLU A 174 -14.27 4.81 -6.40
C GLU A 174 -15.13 3.53 -6.35
N LYS A 175 -14.66 2.43 -6.93
CA LYS A 175 -15.24 1.09 -6.75
C LYS A 175 -14.83 0.44 -5.43
N ALA A 176 -13.78 0.93 -4.78
CA ALA A 176 -13.41 0.47 -3.44
C ALA A 176 -14.50 0.86 -2.42
N VAL A 177 -15.16 -0.14 -1.84
CA VAL A 177 -16.28 0.07 -0.93
C VAL A 177 -16.49 -1.14 -0.02
N ASP A 178 -17.05 -0.90 1.15
CA ASP A 178 -17.59 -1.93 2.04
C ASP A 178 -19.12 -1.92 1.89
N PHE A 179 -19.72 -3.07 1.55
CA PHE A 179 -21.15 -3.19 1.34
C PHE A 179 -21.83 -3.64 2.64
N GLU A 180 -22.78 -2.84 3.13
CA GLU A 180 -23.54 -3.17 4.34
C GLU A 180 -24.24 -4.54 4.22
N GLY A 181 -23.86 -5.48 5.09
CA GLY A 181 -24.43 -6.83 5.13
C GLY A 181 -23.95 -7.78 4.02
N ALA A 182 -22.95 -7.39 3.22
CA ALA A 182 -22.32 -8.24 2.22
C ALA A 182 -20.80 -8.30 2.46
N GLY A 183 -19.99 -8.09 1.42
CA GLY A 183 -18.52 -8.12 1.50
C GLY A 183 -17.91 -6.76 1.14
N SER A 184 -16.61 -6.76 0.90
CA SER A 184 -15.85 -5.54 0.65
C SER A 184 -14.94 -5.64 -0.58
N ILE A 185 -14.59 -4.49 -1.15
CA ILE A 185 -13.61 -4.36 -2.22
C ILE A 185 -12.54 -3.39 -1.76
N THR A 186 -11.34 -3.90 -1.55
CA THR A 186 -10.15 -3.08 -1.26
C THR A 186 -9.31 -3.00 -2.53
N VAL A 187 -8.82 -1.81 -2.88
CA VAL A 187 -8.03 -1.60 -4.09
C VAL A 187 -6.63 -1.15 -3.70
N LEU A 188 -5.64 -1.95 -4.08
CA LEU A 188 -4.23 -1.62 -3.97
C LEU A 188 -3.65 -1.51 -5.38
N ALA A 189 -3.23 -0.32 -5.79
CA ALA A 189 -2.74 -0.08 -7.14
C ALA A 189 -1.28 0.35 -7.12
N VAL A 190 -0.46 -0.13 -8.04
CA VAL A 190 0.87 0.45 -8.26
C VAL A 190 0.75 1.57 -9.28
N THR A 191 1.43 2.67 -8.98
CA THR A 191 1.63 3.79 -9.89
C THR A 191 3.12 4.11 -9.96
N THR A 192 3.78 3.74 -11.07
CA THR A 192 5.19 4.13 -11.27
C THR A 192 5.28 5.62 -11.61
N MET A 193 6.09 6.36 -10.86
CA MET A 193 6.34 7.78 -11.06
C MET A 193 7.45 8.00 -12.08
N PRO A 194 7.16 8.63 -13.24
CA PRO A 194 8.20 8.92 -14.22
C PRO A 194 9.22 9.91 -13.65
N GLY A 195 10.49 9.48 -13.56
CA GLY A 195 11.57 10.31 -13.04
C GLY A 195 11.48 10.68 -11.56
N ASP A 196 10.78 9.86 -10.75
CA ASP A 196 10.55 10.12 -9.31
C ASP A 196 9.81 11.46 -9.05
N ASP A 197 9.02 11.92 -10.04
CA ASP A 197 8.30 13.19 -9.96
C ASP A 197 6.85 12.98 -9.48
N VAL A 198 6.61 13.31 -8.21
CA VAL A 198 5.27 13.29 -7.60
C VAL A 198 4.30 14.30 -8.24
N THR A 199 4.80 15.34 -8.92
CA THR A 199 3.97 16.34 -9.61
C THR A 199 3.57 15.90 -11.01
N HIS A 200 3.98 14.70 -11.42
CA HIS A 200 3.54 14.11 -12.68
C HIS A 200 2.01 13.86 -12.64
N PRO A 201 1.26 14.10 -13.74
CA PRO A 201 -0.20 14.02 -13.71
C PRO A 201 -0.78 12.70 -13.19
N VAL A 202 -0.11 11.57 -13.43
CA VAL A 202 -0.59 10.25 -12.99
C VAL A 202 -0.54 10.09 -11.46
N PRO A 203 0.61 10.21 -10.78
CA PRO A 203 0.66 10.17 -9.32
C PRO A 203 -0.11 11.32 -8.67
N ASP A 204 -0.08 12.53 -9.25
CA ASP A 204 -0.82 13.69 -8.72
C ASP A 204 -2.33 13.42 -8.68
N ASN A 205 -2.95 13.07 -9.81
CA ASN A 205 -4.38 12.73 -9.84
C ASN A 205 -4.70 11.53 -8.95
N THR A 206 -3.83 10.51 -8.92
CA THR A 206 -4.03 9.34 -8.06
C THR A 206 -4.04 9.75 -6.58
N GLY A 207 -3.13 10.62 -6.15
CA GLY A 207 -3.04 11.12 -4.77
C GLY A 207 -4.23 12.00 -4.35
N TYR A 208 -4.87 12.69 -5.30
CA TYR A 208 -6.11 13.43 -5.04
C TYR A 208 -7.34 12.53 -4.87
N ILE A 209 -7.36 11.37 -5.52
CA ILE A 209 -8.49 10.44 -5.49
C ILE A 209 -8.37 9.47 -4.31
N THR A 210 -7.18 8.97 -4.05
CA THR A 210 -6.93 7.88 -3.10
C THR A 210 -6.79 8.35 -1.65
N GLU A 211 -6.87 7.42 -0.71
CA GLU A 211 -6.97 7.69 0.73
C GLU A 211 -5.61 7.59 1.43
N GLY A 212 -4.57 8.08 0.76
CA GLY A 212 -3.18 7.93 1.17
C GLY A 212 -2.33 7.35 0.04
N GLN A 213 -1.11 6.92 0.37
CA GLN A 213 -0.18 6.29 -0.54
C GLN A 213 0.97 5.60 0.22
N PHE A 214 1.56 4.57 -0.36
CA PHE A 214 2.86 4.04 0.05
C PHE A 214 3.93 4.50 -0.93
N TYR A 215 5.03 5.06 -0.45
CA TYR A 215 6.21 5.34 -1.27
C TYR A 215 7.20 4.20 -1.13
N LEU A 216 7.46 3.50 -2.23
CA LEU A 216 8.48 2.46 -2.33
C LEU A 216 9.70 3.04 -3.03
N ASN A 217 10.83 3.07 -2.33
CA ASN A 217 12.10 3.54 -2.85
C ASN A 217 13.25 2.73 -2.22
N ASN A 218 14.23 2.31 -3.01
CA ASN A 218 15.36 1.48 -2.61
C ASN A 218 14.97 0.19 -1.87
N GLY A 219 13.88 -0.45 -2.30
CA GLY A 219 13.36 -1.69 -1.70
C GLY A 219 12.82 -1.52 -0.28
N VAL A 220 12.50 -0.29 0.15
CA VAL A 220 11.88 0.00 1.46
C VAL A 220 10.69 0.93 1.30
N ILE A 221 9.69 0.78 2.17
CA ILE A 221 8.58 1.73 2.26
C ILE A 221 9.05 2.92 3.09
N ASP A 222 9.05 4.12 2.50
CA ASP A 222 9.40 5.34 3.21
C ASP A 222 8.33 5.69 4.25
N PRO A 223 8.64 5.72 5.56
CA PRO A 223 7.66 6.04 6.58
C PRO A 223 7.14 7.48 6.53
N PHE A 224 7.87 8.44 5.94
CA PHE A 224 7.49 9.85 5.99
C PHE A 224 6.63 10.28 4.79
N GLY A 225 6.96 9.82 3.58
CA GLY A 225 6.11 10.03 2.42
C GLY A 225 4.83 9.17 2.47
N SER A 226 4.91 7.99 3.08
CA SER A 226 3.79 7.05 3.13
C SER A 226 2.75 7.42 4.18
N LEU A 227 1.48 7.36 3.79
CA LEU A 227 0.36 7.66 4.67
C LEU A 227 -0.82 6.76 4.32
N SER A 228 -1.43 6.14 5.33
CA SER A 228 -2.81 5.65 5.23
C SER A 228 -3.72 6.61 6.00
N ARG A 229 -4.65 7.30 5.32
CA ARG A 229 -5.54 8.30 5.98
C ARG A 229 -6.56 7.64 6.89
N LEU A 230 -6.92 6.38 6.62
CA LEU A 230 -7.89 5.63 7.40
C LEU A 230 -7.25 4.83 8.56
N LYS A 231 -5.91 4.83 8.72
CA LYS A 231 -5.23 4.05 9.77
C LYS A 231 -5.75 4.33 11.19
N GLN A 232 -6.24 5.55 11.44
CA GLN A 232 -6.83 5.90 12.74
C GLN A 232 -8.06 5.04 13.11
N GLN A 233 -8.79 4.51 12.12
CA GLN A 233 -9.96 3.66 12.33
C GLN A 233 -9.62 2.25 12.82
N VAL A 234 -8.38 1.79 12.60
CA VAL A 234 -7.93 0.42 12.93
C VAL A 234 -6.83 0.38 14.00
N ASN A 235 -6.19 1.52 14.26
CA ASN A 235 -5.16 1.65 15.30
C ASN A 235 -5.78 1.90 16.69
N ASP A 236 -7.07 1.64 16.88
CA ASP A 236 -7.70 1.75 18.18
C ASP A 236 -7.48 0.47 19.01
N PRO A 237 -7.53 0.57 20.36
CA PRO A 237 -7.31 -0.57 21.25
C PRO A 237 -8.21 -1.77 21.02
N LYS A 238 -9.36 -1.62 20.35
CA LYS A 238 -10.30 -2.71 20.10
C LYS A 238 -10.00 -3.46 18.82
N SER A 239 -9.45 -2.79 17.80
CA SER A 239 -9.21 -3.41 16.48
C SER A 239 -7.83 -4.03 16.36
N SER A 240 -6.82 -3.50 17.07
CA SER A 240 -5.46 -4.05 17.09
C SER A 240 -4.99 -4.28 18.54
N ARG A 241 -4.21 -3.35 19.10
CA ARG A 241 -3.68 -3.41 20.47
C ARG A 241 -3.61 -2.02 21.08
N LYS A 242 -3.67 -1.93 22.41
CA LYS A 242 -3.74 -0.65 23.16
C LYS A 242 -2.55 0.30 22.88
N ASP A 243 -1.39 -0.26 22.63
CA ASP A 243 -0.11 0.42 22.46
C ASP A 243 0.23 0.73 20.99
N HIS A 244 -0.58 0.26 20.02
CA HIS A 244 -0.28 0.38 18.60
C HIS A 244 0.04 1.84 18.19
N ARG A 245 -0.83 2.80 18.53
CA ARG A 245 -0.57 4.22 18.23
C ARG A 245 0.69 4.76 18.90
N ALA A 246 0.94 4.37 20.15
CA ALA A 246 2.09 4.85 20.88
C ALA A 246 3.40 4.36 20.24
N ILE A 247 3.47 3.07 19.90
CA ILE A 247 4.59 2.47 19.17
C ILE A 247 4.77 3.13 17.80
N MET A 248 3.69 3.25 17.02
CA MET A 248 3.72 3.90 15.72
C MET A 248 4.32 5.31 15.81
N ASP A 249 3.77 6.18 16.64
CA ASP A 249 4.17 7.59 16.73
C ASP A 249 5.60 7.72 17.31
N GLY A 250 5.91 6.99 18.38
CA GLY A 250 7.19 7.10 19.05
C GLY A 250 8.35 6.52 18.23
N MET A 251 8.15 5.39 17.54
CA MET A 251 9.18 4.82 16.68
C MET A 251 9.48 5.71 15.47
N ILE A 252 8.46 6.31 14.85
CA ILE A 252 8.66 7.26 13.75
C ILE A 252 9.34 8.54 14.22
N GLN A 253 8.98 9.06 15.40
CA GLN A 253 9.64 10.23 15.96
C GLN A 253 11.11 9.99 16.26
N LEU A 254 11.47 8.82 16.79
CA LEU A 254 12.87 8.43 17.01
C LEU A 254 13.60 8.19 15.68
N TYR A 255 12.92 7.64 14.68
CA TYR A 255 13.50 7.44 13.35
C TYR A 255 13.79 8.77 12.63
N ALA A 256 12.93 9.78 12.81
CA ALA A 256 13.18 11.13 12.30
C ALA A 256 14.45 11.74 12.91
N GLN A 257 14.61 11.61 14.24
CA GLN A 257 15.85 12.05 14.92
C GLN A 257 17.08 11.28 14.45
N TYR A 258 16.94 9.97 14.17
CA TYR A 258 18.02 9.19 13.60
C TYR A 258 18.47 9.72 12.23
N ILE A 259 17.55 10.10 11.33
CA ILE A 259 17.91 10.67 10.02
C ILE A 259 18.73 11.96 10.21
N GLU A 260 18.27 12.87 11.06
CA GLU A 260 19.01 14.10 11.37
C GLU A 260 20.41 13.80 11.94
N THR A 261 20.51 12.78 12.81
CA THR A 261 21.79 12.35 13.37
C THR A 261 22.70 11.69 12.32
N GLU A 262 22.14 10.93 11.37
CA GLU A 262 22.88 10.35 10.24
C GLU A 262 23.45 11.45 9.32
N GLU A 263 22.68 12.52 9.07
CA GLU A 263 23.15 13.70 8.34
C GLU A 263 24.28 14.41 9.09
N LYS A 264 24.12 14.64 10.41
CA LYS A 264 25.18 15.22 11.26
C LYS A 264 26.46 14.38 11.23
N ARG A 265 26.33 13.05 11.28
CA ARG A 265 27.46 12.11 11.17
C ARG A 265 28.16 12.26 9.82
N SER A 266 27.39 12.38 8.74
CA SER A 266 27.91 12.52 7.36
C SER A 266 28.65 13.85 7.15
N MET A 267 28.23 14.91 7.84
CA MET A 267 28.91 16.21 7.87
C MET A 267 30.17 16.23 8.77
N GLY A 268 30.48 15.14 9.47
CA GLY A 268 31.68 15.03 10.32
C GLY A 268 31.56 15.69 11.69
N PHE A 269 30.34 15.96 12.17
CA PHE A 269 30.15 16.47 13.53
C PHE A 269 30.49 15.40 14.59
N ARG A 270 30.85 15.84 15.79
CA ARG A 270 31.04 14.94 16.94
C ARG A 270 29.69 14.44 17.44
N MET A 271 29.56 13.11 17.56
CA MET A 271 28.34 12.46 18.04
C MET A 271 28.27 12.48 19.55
N SER A 272 27.11 12.88 20.10
CA SER A 272 26.82 12.74 21.52
C SER A 272 26.52 11.29 21.90
N PRO A 273 26.49 10.93 23.20
CA PRO A 273 26.04 9.61 23.64
C PRO A 273 24.60 9.29 23.19
N TRP A 274 23.74 10.31 23.11
CA TRP A 274 22.37 10.17 22.60
C TRP A 274 22.37 9.84 21.10
N ASP A 275 23.19 10.53 20.32
CA ASP A 275 23.34 10.27 18.89
C ASP A 275 23.78 8.83 18.62
N GLN A 276 24.70 8.28 19.43
CA GLN A 276 25.11 6.88 19.30
C GLN A 276 23.95 5.90 19.53
N LYS A 277 23.07 6.17 20.51
CA LYS A 277 21.86 5.38 20.73
C LYS A 277 20.90 5.47 19.55
N LEU A 278 20.68 6.68 19.01
CA LEU A 278 19.84 6.89 17.83
C LEU A 278 20.38 6.15 16.61
N LEU A 279 21.70 6.17 16.38
CA LEU A 279 22.34 5.43 15.29
C LEU A 279 22.13 3.91 15.42
N LYS A 280 22.32 3.35 16.63
CA LYS A 280 22.02 1.94 16.91
C LYS A 280 20.54 1.62 16.64
N TYR A 281 19.64 2.48 17.10
CA TYR A 281 18.20 2.32 16.88
C TYR A 281 17.84 2.33 15.40
N GLY A 282 18.35 3.29 14.62
CA GLY A 282 18.02 3.40 13.20
C GLY A 282 18.49 2.20 12.38
N GLU A 283 19.66 1.63 12.68
CA GLU A 283 20.14 0.40 12.05
C GLU A 283 19.23 -0.80 12.37
N GLN A 284 18.82 -0.96 13.62
CA GLN A 284 17.89 -2.01 14.02
C GLN A 284 16.50 -1.82 13.42
N PHE A 285 15.99 -0.59 13.40
CA PHE A 285 14.72 -0.24 12.80
C PHE A 285 14.68 -0.56 11.30
N LYS A 286 15.73 -0.17 10.56
CA LYS A 286 15.87 -0.49 9.13
C LYS A 286 15.90 -2.00 8.90
N ALA A 287 16.72 -2.73 9.66
CA ALA A 287 16.90 -4.17 9.47
C ALA A 287 15.69 -5.01 9.86
N GLN A 288 14.97 -4.63 10.91
CA GLN A 288 13.95 -5.47 11.54
C GLN A 288 12.51 -5.01 11.28
N MET A 289 12.30 -3.74 10.91
CA MET A 289 10.96 -3.20 10.64
C MET A 289 10.81 -2.77 9.16
N MET A 290 11.78 -2.02 8.62
CA MET A 290 11.67 -1.49 7.25
C MET A 290 11.96 -2.50 6.15
N ASN A 291 12.77 -3.52 6.45
CA ASN A 291 13.12 -4.53 5.47
C ASN A 291 11.88 -5.32 5.04
N LEU A 292 11.55 -5.23 3.75
CA LEU A 292 10.37 -5.86 3.17
C LEU A 292 10.38 -7.39 3.30
N THR A 293 11.52 -8.03 3.57
CA THR A 293 11.58 -9.49 3.77
C THR A 293 10.96 -9.94 5.09
N VAL A 294 10.86 -9.06 6.09
CA VAL A 294 10.39 -9.38 7.45
C VAL A 294 8.91 -9.75 7.46
N ASN A 295 8.60 -11.01 7.78
CA ASN A 295 7.24 -11.55 7.83
C ASN A 295 6.85 -11.82 9.29
N ILE A 296 6.17 -10.88 9.92
CA ILE A 296 5.73 -11.01 11.31
C ILE A 296 4.30 -10.49 11.46
N PRO A 297 3.42 -11.22 12.18
CA PRO A 297 2.11 -10.72 12.57
C PRO A 297 2.21 -9.43 13.39
N ILE A 298 1.18 -8.59 13.30
CA ILE A 298 1.14 -7.29 13.97
C ILE A 298 1.45 -7.37 15.47
N GLU A 299 0.94 -8.38 16.19
CA GLU A 299 1.18 -8.50 17.62
C GLU A 299 2.67 -8.69 17.93
N LYS A 300 3.33 -9.57 17.17
CA LYS A 300 4.78 -9.79 17.29
C LYS A 300 5.58 -8.59 16.80
N ALA A 301 5.09 -7.88 15.79
CA ALA A 301 5.72 -6.67 15.29
C ALA A 301 5.70 -5.55 16.35
N LEU A 302 4.61 -5.42 17.10
CA LEU A 302 4.52 -4.46 18.21
C LEU A 302 5.42 -4.86 19.38
N ASP A 303 5.48 -6.15 19.73
CA ASP A 303 6.44 -6.66 20.73
C ASP A 303 7.88 -6.38 20.31
N ARG A 304 8.21 -6.63 19.05
CA ARG A 304 9.50 -6.31 18.46
C ARG A 304 9.81 -4.82 18.53
N GLY A 305 8.82 -3.96 18.33
CA GLY A 305 8.94 -2.52 18.54
C GLY A 305 9.41 -2.19 19.96
N TRP A 306 8.78 -2.77 20.99
CA TRP A 306 9.19 -2.59 22.38
C TRP A 306 10.58 -3.16 22.68
N GLU A 307 10.94 -4.32 22.12
CA GLU A 307 12.28 -4.89 22.25
C GLU A 307 13.37 -3.98 21.67
N ILE A 308 13.16 -3.43 20.47
CA ILE A 308 14.10 -2.49 19.82
C ILE A 308 14.27 -1.24 20.68
N LEU A 309 13.16 -0.71 21.21
CA LEU A 309 13.20 0.45 22.10
C LEU A 309 13.97 0.16 23.39
N ALA A 310 13.77 -1.01 24.00
CA ALA A 310 14.43 -1.39 25.24
C ALA A 310 15.92 -1.72 25.07
N ASP A 311 16.35 -2.20 23.91
CA ASP A 311 17.76 -2.45 23.62
C ASP A 311 18.56 -1.16 23.35
N CYS A 312 17.88 -0.08 22.93
CA CYS A 312 18.53 1.17 22.56
C CYS A 312 18.37 2.28 23.62
N PHE A 313 17.25 2.32 24.33
CA PHE A 313 16.85 3.41 25.21
C PHE A 313 16.41 2.90 26.58
N THR A 314 16.43 3.78 27.58
CA THR A 314 15.74 3.52 28.85
C THR A 314 14.26 3.89 28.74
N SER A 315 13.44 3.35 29.66
CA SER A 315 11.99 3.63 29.69
C SER A 315 11.68 5.13 29.70
N ASP A 316 12.46 5.91 30.46
CA ASP A 316 12.26 7.34 30.63
C ASP A 316 12.67 8.15 29.39
N GLU A 317 13.57 7.62 28.57
CA GLU A 317 14.07 8.28 27.35
C GLU A 317 13.07 8.23 26.19
N THR A 318 12.17 7.23 26.16
CA THR A 318 11.24 7.00 25.03
C THR A 318 10.03 7.92 25.01
N ARG A 319 9.77 8.68 26.09
CA ARG A 319 8.60 9.57 26.25
C ARG A 319 7.24 8.88 26.04
N MET A 320 7.19 7.55 26.16
CA MET A 320 5.95 6.77 26.09
C MET A 320 5.13 6.94 27.37
N ARG A 321 3.82 6.68 27.29
CA ARG A 321 2.94 6.75 28.48
C ARG A 321 3.35 5.70 29.51
N THR A 322 3.45 6.10 30.78
CA THR A 322 3.87 5.23 31.88
C THR A 322 3.03 3.96 32.01
N GLU A 323 1.72 4.05 31.75
CA GLU A 323 0.81 2.90 31.72
C GLU A 323 1.27 1.83 30.72
N LEU A 324 1.65 2.23 29.51
CA LEU A 324 2.08 1.31 28.45
C LEU A 324 3.47 0.75 28.72
N ILE A 325 4.38 1.55 29.27
CA ILE A 325 5.71 1.09 29.69
C ILE A 325 5.56 -0.02 30.74
N ASN A 326 4.71 0.18 31.75
CA ASN A 326 4.54 -0.82 32.81
C ASN A 326 3.95 -2.15 32.31
N GLU A 327 3.13 -2.11 31.25
CA GLU A 327 2.44 -3.27 30.67
C GLU A 327 3.31 -4.00 29.63
N PHE A 328 4.00 -3.28 28.74
CA PHE A 328 4.66 -3.85 27.56
C PHE A 328 6.19 -3.74 27.54
N TRP A 329 6.80 -2.91 28.40
CA TRP A 329 8.27 -2.79 28.41
C TRP A 329 8.91 -4.11 28.85
N PRO A 330 9.87 -4.66 28.08
CA PRO A 330 10.56 -5.88 28.44
C PRO A 330 11.25 -5.73 29.80
N LYS A 331 10.85 -6.54 30.77
CA LYS A 331 11.51 -6.61 32.08
C LYS A 331 12.69 -7.57 31.95
N ASN A 332 13.82 -7.04 31.49
CA ASN A 332 15.09 -7.76 31.54
C ASN A 332 15.68 -7.78 32.94
#